data_AF-A0A427B4J3-F1
#
_entry.id   AF-A0A427B4J3-F1
#
_cell.length_a   1.000
_cell.length_b   1.000
_cell.length_c   1.000
_cell.angle_alpha   90.00
_cell.angle_beta   90.00
_cell.angle_gamma   90.00
#
_symmetry.space_group_name_H-M   'P 1'
#
loop_
_entity.id
_entity.type
_entity.pdbx_description
1 polymer ?
#
loop_
_entity_poly.entity_id
_entity_poly.type
_entity_poly.pdbx_seq_one_letter_code
_entity_poly.pdbx_strand_id
1 'polypeptide(L)'
;MSEPPSPQTPMPMSAQPSISTRRISIMRCPIIVGAGPSGLAVAASLGRLSVPSIILERSDSIADLWCHRTYDRLNLHLPKPFCQLPHLPFPAHLPTYPSKDHFLDYLHRYADHFSLRPLFGCTVTDAGFDEAASLWRVTAIRRNLSDASMQTSSPSESSDTLSELSRSPSSSSSEPLTEPRELEVVEFASPWLVVATGENAEPVVPEIKGAQAFMGSLLHSSEYKSGVEYRGKRVLVIGCGNSGMEICLDLCEHGAMPFMSVRSGVRSTTFVTFLYPFSSLISVISLVMHPNGNKQVHVLPREILGTSTFGVAMRLLKWLPTGVVDRFLLIMAKMIIGDTEKYGLKRPKMGPLELKNKTGKTPVLDVGALSLIKAGKIKVVLFLYAFANFYHFQLLHFPKLMTSQYSTFSDTNFGVSCLRWQTVQEVRSLTSNGAKFVDGEEMAFDSVVFATGYKSNVPFWLKAIFSFHFHDIKIVFRF
;
A
#
# COMPACT_ATOMS: atom_id res chain seq x y z
N MET A 1 -19.96 -23.93 65.98
CA MET A 1 -19.04 -24.86 65.30
C MET A 1 -19.48 -24.95 63.87
N SER A 2 -18.68 -24.42 62.96
CA SER A 2 -18.85 -24.50 61.52
C SER A 2 -17.46 -24.25 60.92
N GLU A 3 -16.93 -25.28 60.27
CA GLU A 3 -15.55 -25.37 59.76
C GLU A 3 -15.22 -24.27 58.74
N PRO A 4 -13.93 -23.87 58.62
CA PRO A 4 -13.49 -23.01 57.54
C PRO A 4 -13.46 -23.78 56.19
N PRO A 5 -13.67 -23.09 55.05
CA PRO A 5 -13.77 -23.73 53.75
C PRO A 5 -12.42 -24.29 53.27
N SER A 6 -12.49 -25.45 52.62
CA SER A 6 -11.38 -26.18 51.99
C SER A 6 -10.70 -25.40 50.86
N PRO A 7 -9.37 -25.57 50.64
CA PRO A 7 -8.64 -24.85 49.60
C PRO A 7 -9.08 -25.29 48.19
N GLN A 8 -9.40 -24.29 47.36
CA GLN A 8 -9.78 -24.48 45.95
C GLN A 8 -8.60 -25.05 45.16
N THR A 9 -8.86 -26.11 44.40
CA THR A 9 -7.94 -26.71 43.44
C THR A 9 -7.62 -25.68 42.33
N PRO A 10 -6.35 -25.47 41.94
CA PRO A 10 -6.03 -24.53 40.88
C PRO A 10 -6.66 -25.00 39.55
N MET A 11 -7.33 -24.08 38.86
CA MET A 11 -7.87 -24.32 37.52
C MET A 11 -6.75 -24.71 36.55
N PRO A 12 -6.98 -25.65 35.62
CA PRO A 12 -5.98 -26.01 34.62
C PRO A 12 -5.65 -24.79 33.75
N MET A 13 -4.36 -24.45 33.69
CA MET A 13 -3.81 -23.51 32.73
C MET A 13 -4.31 -23.86 31.33
N SER A 14 -4.85 -22.86 30.62
CA SER A 14 -5.21 -22.97 29.21
C SER A 14 -4.03 -23.57 28.43
N ALA A 15 -4.26 -24.72 27.79
CA ALA A 15 -3.28 -25.33 26.91
C ALA A 15 -2.86 -24.31 25.85
N GLN A 16 -1.56 -24.03 25.77
CA GLN A 16 -1.01 -23.32 24.62
C GLN A 16 -1.32 -24.15 23.36
N PRO A 17 -1.70 -23.53 22.24
CA PRO A 17 -1.97 -24.26 21.00
C PRO A 17 -0.75 -25.12 20.64
N SER A 18 -0.98 -26.41 20.48
CA SER A 18 0.04 -27.38 20.10
C SER A 18 0.64 -26.97 18.76
N ILE A 19 1.96 -26.78 18.71
CA ILE A 19 2.67 -26.47 17.47
C ILE A 19 2.55 -27.68 16.53
N SER A 20 1.67 -27.58 15.53
CA SER A 20 1.55 -28.56 14.46
C SER A 20 2.93 -28.80 13.81
N THR A 21 3.22 -30.06 13.48
CA THR A 21 4.52 -30.53 12.97
C THR A 21 5.01 -29.69 11.78
N ARG A 22 6.11 -28.94 11.94
CA ARG A 22 6.73 -28.17 10.86
C ARG A 22 7.30 -29.11 9.79
N ARG A 23 6.62 -29.22 8.65
CA ARG A 23 7.18 -29.88 7.45
C ARG A 23 8.01 -28.88 6.66
N ILE A 24 9.32 -29.15 6.55
CA ILE A 24 10.24 -28.40 5.68
C ILE A 24 10.27 -29.06 4.31
N SER A 25 9.88 -28.33 3.26
CA SER A 25 9.97 -28.76 1.88
C SER A 25 11.22 -28.18 1.23
N ILE A 26 12.20 -29.02 0.91
CA ILE A 26 13.41 -28.60 0.19
C ILE A 26 13.09 -28.57 -1.31
N MET A 27 13.21 -27.39 -1.90
CA MET A 27 12.90 -27.08 -3.29
C MET A 27 14.19 -26.81 -4.07
N ARG A 28 14.44 -27.55 -5.14
CA ARG A 28 15.57 -27.29 -6.07
C ARG A 28 15.22 -26.24 -7.14
N CYS A 29 14.28 -25.35 -6.85
CA CYS A 29 13.71 -24.40 -7.79
C CYS A 29 13.42 -23.05 -7.10
N PRO A 30 13.42 -21.92 -7.83
CA PRO A 30 13.14 -20.63 -7.22
C PRO A 30 11.77 -20.56 -6.55
N ILE A 31 11.75 -19.94 -5.36
CA ILE A 31 10.53 -19.58 -4.65
C ILE A 31 10.16 -18.15 -5.02
N ILE A 32 9.02 -17.96 -5.68
CA ILE A 32 8.49 -16.65 -6.07
C ILE A 32 7.42 -16.25 -5.07
N VAL A 33 7.58 -15.11 -4.39
CA VAL A 33 6.61 -14.62 -3.41
C VAL A 33 5.76 -13.53 -4.05
N GLY A 34 4.49 -13.84 -4.32
CA GLY A 34 3.49 -12.96 -4.94
C GLY A 34 3.13 -13.40 -6.37
N ALA A 35 1.83 -13.49 -6.66
CA ALA A 35 1.24 -13.79 -7.96
C ALA A 35 0.61 -12.55 -8.62
N GLY A 36 1.22 -11.38 -8.40
CA GLY A 36 0.96 -10.18 -9.20
C GLY A 36 1.67 -10.22 -10.57
N PRO A 37 1.54 -9.16 -11.39
CA PRO A 37 2.16 -9.09 -12.71
C PRO A 37 3.66 -9.45 -12.72
N SER A 38 4.41 -8.98 -11.71
CA SER A 38 5.84 -9.28 -11.56
C SER A 38 6.10 -10.77 -11.37
N GLY A 39 5.39 -11.43 -10.45
CA GLY A 39 5.61 -12.84 -10.14
C GLY A 39 5.23 -13.76 -11.31
N LEU A 40 4.11 -13.44 -11.99
CA LEU A 40 3.68 -14.15 -13.19
C LEU A 40 4.72 -14.03 -14.32
N ALA A 41 5.24 -12.83 -14.56
CA ALA A 41 6.27 -12.59 -15.58
C ALA A 41 7.56 -13.37 -15.32
N VAL A 42 8.00 -13.45 -14.06
CA VAL A 42 9.17 -14.24 -13.66
C VAL A 42 8.93 -15.71 -13.88
N ALA A 43 7.81 -16.24 -13.39
CA ALA A 43 7.49 -17.66 -13.51
C ALA A 43 7.39 -18.09 -14.98
N ALA A 44 6.72 -17.30 -15.82
CA ALA A 44 6.65 -17.55 -17.26
C ALA A 44 8.04 -17.52 -17.93
N SER A 45 8.90 -16.56 -17.56
CA SER A 45 10.25 -16.46 -18.12
C SER A 45 11.15 -17.62 -17.69
N LEU A 46 11.04 -18.09 -16.44
CA LEU A 46 11.72 -19.30 -15.98
C LEU A 46 11.21 -20.54 -16.70
N GLY A 47 9.89 -20.67 -16.87
CA GLY A 47 9.27 -21.76 -17.62
C GLY A 47 9.72 -21.83 -19.07
N ARG A 48 9.91 -20.67 -19.74
CA ARG A 48 10.48 -20.59 -21.10
C ARG A 48 11.92 -21.10 -21.20
N LEU A 49 12.65 -21.09 -20.08
CA LEU A 49 14.00 -21.63 -19.96
C LEU A 49 14.02 -23.04 -19.35
N SER A 50 12.86 -23.69 -19.21
CA SER A 50 12.71 -25.00 -18.57
C SER A 50 13.22 -25.05 -17.13
N VAL A 51 13.22 -23.89 -16.44
CA VAL A 51 13.55 -23.79 -15.02
C VAL A 51 12.24 -23.88 -14.23
N PRO A 52 12.02 -24.93 -13.42
CA PRO A 52 10.83 -25.00 -12.57
C PRO A 52 10.83 -23.87 -11.54
N SER A 53 9.66 -23.49 -11.04
CA SER A 53 9.52 -22.51 -9.95
C SER A 53 8.21 -22.74 -9.19
N ILE A 54 8.17 -22.33 -7.93
CA ILE A 54 6.90 -22.25 -7.17
C ILE A 54 6.51 -20.80 -6.95
N ILE A 55 5.21 -20.52 -6.97
CA ILE A 55 4.67 -19.18 -6.67
C ILE A 55 3.84 -19.31 -5.39
N LEU A 56 4.16 -18.53 -4.37
CA LEU A 56 3.39 -18.42 -3.13
C LEU A 56 2.55 -17.13 -3.19
N GLU A 57 1.24 -17.25 -3.08
CA GLU A 57 0.31 -16.12 -3.09
C GLU A 57 -0.52 -16.12 -1.80
N ARG A 58 -0.58 -14.95 -1.14
CA ARG A 58 -1.33 -14.80 0.12
C ARG A 58 -2.83 -14.88 -0.10
N SER A 59 -3.31 -14.36 -1.22
CA SER A 59 -4.72 -14.32 -1.58
C SER A 59 -5.19 -15.62 -2.23
N ASP A 60 -6.48 -15.69 -2.54
CA ASP A 60 -7.14 -16.79 -3.27
C ASP A 60 -7.14 -16.61 -4.78
N SER A 61 -6.63 -15.48 -5.28
CA SER A 61 -6.58 -15.12 -6.69
C SER A 61 -5.26 -14.45 -7.08
N ILE A 62 -4.94 -14.47 -8.38
CA ILE A 62 -3.83 -13.68 -8.92
C ILE A 62 -4.15 -12.19 -8.86
N ALA A 63 -3.11 -11.36 -8.78
CA ALA A 63 -3.26 -9.91 -8.86
C ALA A 63 -4.27 -9.29 -7.86
N ASP A 64 -4.33 -9.79 -6.62
CA ASP A 64 -5.22 -9.34 -5.52
C ASP A 64 -5.44 -7.83 -5.44
N LEU A 65 -4.37 -7.04 -5.55
CA LEU A 65 -4.42 -5.59 -5.53
C LEU A 65 -5.40 -5.06 -6.59
N TRP A 66 -5.31 -5.57 -7.81
CA TRP A 66 -6.14 -5.17 -8.94
C TRP A 66 -7.57 -5.68 -8.78
N CYS A 67 -7.76 -6.92 -8.36
CA CYS A 67 -9.09 -7.50 -8.14
C CYS A 67 -9.88 -6.76 -7.05
N HIS A 68 -9.25 -6.58 -5.89
CA HIS A 68 -9.98 -6.22 -4.67
C HIS A 68 -9.64 -4.83 -4.13
N ARG A 69 -8.49 -4.25 -4.47
CA ARG A 69 -7.99 -3.01 -3.85
C ARG A 69 -7.82 -1.85 -4.83
N THR A 70 -8.53 -1.89 -5.95
CA THR A 70 -8.64 -0.79 -6.90
C THR A 70 -10.11 -0.46 -7.19
N TYR A 71 -10.34 0.77 -7.65
CA TYR A 71 -11.64 1.30 -8.04
C TYR A 71 -12.04 0.88 -9.46
N ASP A 72 -13.33 0.93 -9.75
CA ASP A 72 -13.90 0.29 -10.95
C ASP A 72 -13.57 1.03 -12.24
N ARG A 73 -13.49 2.36 -12.17
CA ARG A 73 -13.10 3.24 -13.29
C ARG A 73 -11.68 3.02 -13.82
N LEU A 74 -10.80 2.42 -13.02
CA LEU A 74 -9.36 2.45 -13.26
C LEU A 74 -9.02 2.00 -14.69
N ASN A 75 -8.36 2.89 -15.44
CA ASN A 75 -7.69 2.53 -16.68
C ASN A 75 -6.18 2.62 -16.48
N LEU A 76 -5.43 1.79 -17.20
CA LEU A 76 -3.98 1.89 -17.21
C LEU A 76 -3.58 3.30 -17.69
N HIS A 77 -2.71 3.97 -16.94
CA HIS A 77 -2.24 5.31 -17.29
C HIS A 77 -1.20 5.29 -18.44
N LEU A 78 -0.63 4.12 -18.72
CA LEU A 78 0.34 3.91 -19.78
C LEU A 78 -0.27 3.12 -20.94
N PRO A 79 0.20 3.33 -22.18
CA PRO A 79 -0.24 2.53 -23.31
C PRO A 79 0.06 1.04 -23.14
N LYS A 80 -0.82 0.19 -23.66
CA LYS A 80 -0.72 -1.28 -23.56
C LYS A 80 0.67 -1.88 -23.88
N PRO A 81 1.45 -1.41 -24.88
CA PRO A 81 2.77 -2.00 -25.14
C PRO A 81 3.79 -1.80 -24.01
N PHE A 82 3.58 -0.80 -23.13
CA PHE A 82 4.43 -0.57 -21.96
C PHE A 82 3.97 -1.37 -20.73
N CYS A 83 2.79 -1.99 -20.78
CA CYS A 83 2.22 -2.73 -19.66
C CYS A 83 2.15 -4.25 -19.92
N GLN A 84 2.55 -4.72 -21.11
CA GLN A 84 2.49 -6.14 -21.44
C GLN A 84 3.57 -6.90 -20.69
N LEU A 85 3.22 -8.08 -20.20
CA LEU A 85 4.19 -9.01 -19.63
C LEU A 85 5.04 -9.66 -20.74
N PRO A 86 6.26 -10.11 -20.41
CA PRO A 86 7.14 -10.78 -21.35
C PRO A 86 6.46 -11.96 -22.05
N HIS A 87 6.81 -12.18 -23.32
CA HIS A 87 6.41 -13.33 -24.13
C HIS A 87 4.94 -13.36 -24.59
N LEU A 88 4.06 -12.47 -24.12
CA LEU A 88 2.66 -12.42 -24.56
C LEU A 88 2.16 -10.98 -24.66
N PRO A 89 2.02 -10.40 -25.86
CA PRO A 89 1.50 -9.04 -26.02
C PRO A 89 0.01 -8.97 -25.66
N PHE A 90 -0.48 -7.76 -25.38
CA PHE A 90 -1.92 -7.53 -25.29
C PHE A 90 -2.60 -7.79 -26.66
N PRO A 91 -3.86 -8.26 -26.68
CA PRO A 91 -4.64 -8.36 -27.90
C PRO A 91 -4.72 -7.03 -28.67
N ALA A 92 -4.67 -7.12 -30.01
CA ALA A 92 -4.63 -5.95 -30.89
C ALA A 92 -5.90 -5.08 -30.78
N HIS A 93 -7.07 -5.70 -30.56
CA HIS A 93 -8.37 -5.02 -30.47
C HIS A 93 -8.56 -4.19 -29.18
N LEU A 94 -7.77 -4.44 -28.12
CA LEU A 94 -7.90 -3.66 -26.88
C LEU A 94 -7.52 -2.19 -27.10
N PRO A 95 -8.15 -1.26 -26.35
CA PRO A 95 -7.83 0.17 -26.45
C PRO A 95 -6.37 0.45 -26.09
N THR A 96 -5.85 1.61 -26.50
CA THR A 96 -4.49 2.06 -26.16
C THR A 96 -4.24 2.04 -24.66
N TYR A 97 -5.24 2.42 -23.86
CA TYR A 97 -5.23 2.40 -22.40
C TYR A 97 -6.28 1.41 -21.91
N PRO A 98 -5.91 0.13 -21.66
CA PRO A 98 -6.81 -0.89 -21.17
C PRO A 98 -7.48 -0.48 -19.84
N SER A 99 -8.71 -0.94 -19.62
CA SER A 99 -9.37 -0.83 -18.31
C SER A 99 -8.78 -1.86 -17.34
N LYS A 100 -9.13 -1.72 -16.05
CA LYS A 100 -8.87 -2.71 -15.01
C LYS A 100 -9.29 -4.11 -15.46
N ASP A 101 -10.51 -4.24 -15.98
CA ASP A 101 -11.06 -5.55 -16.37
C ASP A 101 -10.30 -6.14 -17.55
N HIS A 102 -9.97 -5.33 -18.57
CA HIS A 102 -9.11 -5.77 -19.68
C HIS A 102 -7.74 -6.24 -19.20
N PHE A 103 -7.17 -5.57 -18.18
CA PHE A 103 -5.88 -5.96 -17.62
C PHE A 103 -5.96 -7.25 -16.81
N LEU A 104 -6.99 -7.42 -15.97
CA LEU A 104 -7.23 -8.64 -15.21
C LEU A 104 -7.43 -9.84 -16.11
N ASP A 105 -8.30 -9.70 -17.11
CA ASP A 105 -8.55 -10.73 -18.13
C ASP A 105 -7.26 -11.06 -18.92
N TYR A 106 -6.43 -10.07 -19.24
CA TYR A 106 -5.09 -10.32 -19.78
C TYR A 106 -4.19 -11.13 -18.84
N LEU A 107 -4.15 -10.82 -17.54
CA LEU A 107 -3.34 -11.56 -16.56
C LEU A 107 -3.82 -13.00 -16.35
N HIS A 108 -5.14 -13.23 -16.36
CA HIS A 108 -5.70 -14.59 -16.32
C HIS A 108 -5.29 -15.39 -17.56
N ARG A 109 -5.46 -14.84 -18.77
CA ARG A 109 -4.97 -15.47 -20.00
C ARG A 109 -3.47 -15.71 -19.98
N TYR A 110 -2.69 -14.80 -19.40
CA TYR A 110 -1.25 -14.95 -19.27
C TYR A 110 -0.90 -16.16 -18.38
N ALA A 111 -1.53 -16.26 -17.22
CA ALA A 111 -1.36 -17.39 -16.31
C ALA A 111 -1.76 -18.72 -16.97
N ASP A 112 -2.88 -18.75 -17.70
CA ASP A 112 -3.33 -19.93 -18.42
C ASP A 112 -2.39 -20.33 -19.56
N HIS A 113 -1.96 -19.35 -20.38
CA HIS A 113 -1.06 -19.57 -21.50
C HIS A 113 0.26 -20.20 -21.07
N PHE A 114 0.82 -19.77 -19.93
CA PHE A 114 2.05 -20.33 -19.37
C PHE A 114 1.81 -21.45 -18.34
N SER A 115 0.55 -21.91 -18.18
CA SER A 115 0.16 -22.95 -17.22
C SER A 115 0.67 -22.68 -15.79
N LEU A 116 0.64 -21.41 -15.37
CA LEU A 116 1.09 -21.00 -14.04
C LEU A 116 0.06 -21.42 -13.01
N ARG A 117 0.53 -21.99 -11.89
CA ARG A 117 -0.31 -22.49 -10.79
C ARG A 117 0.22 -21.97 -9.46
N PRO A 118 -0.17 -20.75 -9.04
CA PRO A 118 0.18 -20.25 -7.72
C PRO A 118 -0.41 -21.10 -6.60
N LEU A 119 0.37 -21.27 -5.53
CA LEU A 119 -0.11 -21.80 -4.26
C LEU A 119 -0.78 -20.66 -3.49
N PHE A 120 -2.09 -20.57 -3.66
CA PHE A 120 -2.94 -19.59 -3.01
C PHE A 120 -3.10 -19.84 -1.50
N GLY A 121 -3.47 -18.79 -0.77
CA GLY A 121 -3.66 -18.84 0.68
C GLY A 121 -2.36 -18.98 1.48
N CYS A 122 -1.20 -18.83 0.84
CA CYS A 122 0.13 -18.98 1.41
C CYS A 122 0.74 -17.60 1.72
N THR A 123 0.54 -17.12 2.95
CA THR A 123 1.12 -15.84 3.40
C THR A 123 2.55 -16.06 3.88
N VAL A 124 3.55 -15.60 3.14
CA VAL A 124 4.94 -15.60 3.61
C VAL A 124 5.08 -14.61 4.77
N THR A 125 5.56 -15.09 5.91
CA THR A 125 5.75 -14.30 7.14
C THR A 125 7.22 -14.12 7.50
N ASP A 126 8.10 -14.98 6.99
CA ASP A 126 9.53 -14.94 7.29
C ASP A 126 10.33 -15.49 6.11
N ALA A 127 11.44 -14.85 5.77
CA ALA A 127 12.42 -15.37 4.82
C ALA A 127 13.82 -14.94 5.24
N GLY A 128 14.72 -15.90 5.48
CA GLY A 128 16.11 -15.64 5.84
C GLY A 128 17.06 -16.54 5.06
N PHE A 129 18.26 -16.03 4.76
CA PHE A 129 19.30 -16.84 4.14
C PHE A 129 20.11 -17.58 5.22
N ASP A 130 20.18 -18.89 5.11
CA ASP A 130 21.01 -19.77 5.94
C ASP A 130 22.35 -19.98 5.22
N GLU A 131 23.40 -19.29 5.70
CA GLU A 131 24.76 -19.37 5.15
C GLU A 131 25.33 -20.78 5.22
N ALA A 132 25.08 -21.52 6.32
CA ALA A 132 25.62 -22.86 6.51
C ALA A 132 25.00 -23.86 5.52
N ALA A 133 23.72 -23.68 5.20
CA ALA A 133 23.03 -24.50 4.21
C ALA A 133 23.15 -23.96 2.78
N SER A 134 23.56 -22.70 2.60
CA SER A 134 23.46 -21.95 1.33
C SER A 134 22.05 -21.98 0.73
N LEU A 135 21.03 -21.85 1.59
CA LEU A 135 19.62 -21.89 1.21
C LEU A 135 18.84 -20.74 1.85
N TRP A 136 17.89 -20.18 1.10
CA TRP A 136 16.81 -19.40 1.67
C TRP A 136 15.84 -20.31 2.40
N ARG A 137 15.54 -20.01 3.65
CA ARG A 137 14.45 -20.58 4.43
C ARG A 137 13.28 -19.61 4.41
N VAL A 138 12.11 -20.06 3.94
CA VAL A 138 10.91 -19.26 3.78
C VAL A 138 9.78 -19.90 4.58
N THR A 139 9.27 -19.19 5.58
CA THR A 139 8.12 -19.61 6.39
C THR A 139 6.85 -18.94 5.86
N ALA A 140 5.80 -19.72 5.67
CA ALA A 140 4.50 -19.22 5.29
C ALA A 140 3.38 -19.83 6.16
N ILE A 141 2.31 -19.06 6.33
CA ILE A 141 1.06 -19.52 6.92
C ILE A 141 0.12 -19.88 5.77
N ARG A 142 -0.30 -21.15 5.72
CA ARG A 142 -1.23 -21.67 4.72
C ARG A 142 -2.64 -21.69 5.26
N ARG A 143 -3.57 -21.10 4.50
CA ARG A 143 -5.02 -21.21 4.72
C ARG A 143 -5.58 -22.35 3.89
N ASN A 144 -6.45 -23.17 4.47
CA ASN A 144 -7.17 -24.19 3.71
C ASN A 144 -8.28 -23.51 2.90
N LEU A 145 -8.15 -23.48 1.57
CA LEU A 145 -9.07 -22.81 0.65
C LEU A 145 -10.21 -23.73 0.16
N SER A 146 -10.42 -24.89 0.79
CA SER A 146 -11.33 -25.94 0.30
C SER A 146 -12.83 -25.57 0.23
N ASP A 147 -13.26 -24.40 0.71
CA ASP A 147 -14.69 -24.04 0.76
C ASP A 147 -15.09 -22.79 -0.07
N ALA A 148 -14.16 -22.14 -0.79
CA ALA A 148 -14.48 -20.89 -1.51
C ALA A 148 -15.14 -21.11 -2.89
N SER A 149 -15.23 -22.34 -3.39
CA SER A 149 -15.70 -22.64 -4.76
C SER A 149 -17.20 -22.94 -4.88
N MET A 150 -18.01 -22.68 -3.85
CA MET A 150 -19.44 -23.00 -3.87
C MET A 150 -20.37 -21.78 -3.74
N GLN A 151 -20.03 -20.67 -4.40
CA GLN A 151 -21.01 -19.61 -4.73
C GLN A 151 -20.71 -19.00 -6.11
N THR A 152 -20.85 -19.81 -7.16
CA THR A 152 -21.13 -19.31 -8.51
C THR A 152 -22.54 -19.77 -8.89
N SER A 153 -23.52 -18.91 -8.63
CA SER A 153 -24.88 -19.10 -9.17
C SER A 153 -24.82 -18.94 -10.68
N SER A 154 -25.02 -20.04 -11.39
CA SER A 154 -25.40 -20.08 -12.80
C SER A 154 -26.68 -19.26 -13.05
N PRO A 155 -26.82 -18.56 -14.19
CA PRO A 155 -28.09 -17.94 -14.56
C PRO A 155 -29.04 -19.04 -15.08
N SER A 156 -30.14 -19.26 -14.36
CA SER A 156 -31.23 -20.15 -14.77
C SER A 156 -32.14 -19.47 -15.81
N GLU A 157 -32.44 -20.20 -16.87
CA GLU A 157 -33.51 -19.91 -17.83
C GLU A 157 -34.90 -19.94 -17.18
N SER A 158 -35.82 -19.22 -17.82
CA SER A 158 -37.22 -18.98 -17.50
C SER A 158 -38.16 -20.20 -17.56
N SER A 159 -39.16 -20.27 -16.68
CA SER A 159 -40.59 -20.30 -17.05
C SER A 159 -41.53 -20.34 -15.83
N ASP A 160 -42.73 -19.80 -16.03
CA ASP A 160 -43.83 -19.53 -15.10
C ASP A 160 -44.45 -20.76 -14.41
N THR A 161 -44.96 -20.60 -13.16
CA THR A 161 -46.41 -20.70 -12.84
C THR A 161 -46.72 -20.51 -11.35
N LEU A 162 -47.87 -19.87 -11.08
CA LEU A 162 -48.52 -19.63 -9.79
C LEU A 162 -49.18 -20.90 -9.22
N SER A 163 -49.08 -21.14 -7.90
CA SER A 163 -50.23 -21.33 -6.98
C SER A 163 -49.85 -21.82 -5.57
N GLU A 164 -50.31 -21.02 -4.59
CA GLU A 164 -50.95 -21.36 -3.31
C GLU A 164 -50.35 -22.27 -2.22
N LEU A 165 -50.24 -21.60 -1.05
CA LEU A 165 -50.63 -21.98 0.32
C LEU A 165 -49.88 -23.05 1.15
N SER A 166 -49.36 -22.50 2.27
CA SER A 166 -49.40 -23.04 3.64
C SER A 166 -48.43 -24.16 4.04
N ARG A 167 -47.42 -23.78 4.84
CA ARG A 167 -47.00 -24.48 6.07
C ARG A 167 -46.02 -23.63 6.88
N SER A 168 -46.28 -23.54 8.17
CA SER A 168 -45.58 -22.79 9.22
C SER A 168 -44.18 -23.35 9.53
N PRO A 169 -43.21 -22.53 9.97
CA PRO A 169 -41.87 -22.98 10.30
C PRO A 169 -41.77 -23.43 11.77
N SER A 170 -41.37 -24.69 11.98
CA SER A 170 -40.88 -25.16 13.28
C SER A 170 -39.41 -24.76 13.44
N SER A 171 -39.13 -24.05 14.52
CA SER A 171 -37.82 -23.60 14.95
C SER A 171 -36.89 -24.76 15.34
N SER A 172 -35.79 -24.92 14.62
CA SER A 172 -34.58 -25.59 15.13
C SER A 172 -33.36 -24.76 14.74
N SER A 173 -33.01 -23.83 15.63
CA SER A 173 -31.77 -23.07 15.58
C SER A 173 -30.60 -23.97 15.97
N SER A 174 -29.93 -24.55 14.99
CA SER A 174 -28.56 -25.05 15.15
C SER A 174 -27.62 -24.03 14.53
N GLU A 175 -27.14 -23.08 15.34
CA GLU A 175 -25.97 -22.30 14.96
C GLU A 175 -24.76 -23.24 14.96
N PRO A 176 -23.95 -23.31 13.87
CA PRO A 176 -22.66 -23.96 13.95
C PRO A 176 -21.69 -23.01 14.65
N LEU A 177 -21.38 -23.32 15.91
CA LEU A 177 -20.17 -22.87 16.59
C LEU A 177 -18.97 -23.22 15.71
N THR A 178 -18.47 -22.25 14.94
CA THR A 178 -17.30 -22.45 14.10
C THR A 178 -16.08 -22.25 14.96
N GLU A 179 -15.48 -23.34 15.45
CA GLU A 179 -14.17 -23.26 16.12
C GLU A 179 -13.13 -22.64 15.17
N PRO A 180 -12.14 -21.87 15.68
CA PRO A 180 -11.10 -21.28 14.84
C PRO A 180 -10.28 -22.39 14.19
N ARG A 181 -10.46 -22.58 12.88
CA ARG A 181 -9.79 -23.60 12.06
C ARG A 181 -8.28 -23.39 12.13
N GLU A 182 -7.53 -24.47 12.37
CA GLU A 182 -6.08 -24.45 12.64
C GLU A 182 -5.29 -23.92 11.43
N LEU A 183 -4.46 -22.90 11.66
CA LEU A 183 -3.56 -22.33 10.64
C LEU A 183 -2.34 -23.23 10.47
N GLU A 184 -2.08 -23.73 9.26
CA GLU A 184 -0.90 -24.58 8.99
C GLU A 184 0.33 -23.70 8.73
N VAL A 185 1.39 -23.88 9.52
CA VAL A 185 2.70 -23.26 9.26
C VAL A 185 3.53 -24.20 8.39
N VAL A 186 3.93 -23.72 7.21
CA VAL A 186 4.75 -24.45 6.26
C VAL A 186 6.11 -23.77 6.07
N GLU A 187 7.15 -24.56 5.88
CA GLU A 187 8.50 -24.05 5.61
C GLU A 187 9.01 -24.59 4.28
N PHE A 188 9.62 -23.71 3.48
CA PHE A 188 10.28 -24.03 2.23
C PHE A 188 11.76 -23.69 2.33
N ALA A 189 12.63 -24.48 1.69
CA ALA A 189 14.04 -24.17 1.57
C ALA A 189 14.48 -24.22 0.10
N SER A 190 15.16 -23.19 -0.40
CA SER A 190 15.60 -23.13 -1.81
C SER A 190 16.88 -22.31 -2.00
N PRO A 191 17.73 -22.61 -3.00
CA PRO A 191 18.87 -21.75 -3.33
C PRO A 191 18.46 -20.35 -3.82
N TRP A 192 17.20 -20.18 -4.27
CA TRP A 192 16.74 -18.91 -4.85
C TRP A 192 15.40 -18.45 -4.28
N LEU A 193 15.37 -17.17 -3.91
CA LEU A 193 14.17 -16.44 -3.54
C LEU A 193 13.96 -15.28 -4.52
N VAL A 194 12.74 -15.16 -5.04
CA VAL A 194 12.29 -14.03 -5.84
C VAL A 194 11.22 -13.28 -5.07
N VAL A 195 11.48 -12.02 -4.79
CA VAL A 195 10.54 -11.13 -4.10
C VAL A 195 9.68 -10.41 -5.15
N ALA A 196 8.41 -10.80 -5.25
CA ALA A 196 7.46 -10.29 -6.25
C ALA A 196 6.15 -9.76 -5.60
N THR A 197 6.21 -9.30 -4.35
CA THR A 197 5.05 -8.79 -3.59
C THR A 197 4.63 -7.37 -3.96
N GLY A 198 5.41 -6.69 -4.80
CA GLY A 198 5.16 -5.32 -5.24
C GLY A 198 5.51 -4.24 -4.20
N GLU A 199 5.53 -2.98 -4.66
CA GLU A 199 5.75 -1.82 -3.78
C GLU A 199 4.44 -1.36 -3.09
N ASN A 200 3.28 -1.75 -3.64
CA ASN A 200 1.96 -1.33 -3.16
C ASN A 200 1.23 -2.43 -2.38
N ALA A 201 1.85 -2.95 -1.31
CA ALA A 201 1.30 -4.09 -0.57
C ALA A 201 0.30 -3.67 0.51
N GLU A 202 0.65 -2.67 1.32
CA GLU A 202 -0.13 -2.25 2.49
C GLU A 202 -0.57 -0.79 2.35
N PRO A 203 -1.87 -0.49 2.57
CA PRO A 203 -2.37 0.88 2.66
C PRO A 203 -1.60 1.73 3.67
N VAL A 204 -1.32 2.99 3.32
CA VAL A 204 -0.74 3.96 4.26
C VAL A 204 -1.85 4.85 4.77
N VAL A 205 -2.54 4.41 5.83
CA VAL A 205 -3.57 5.22 6.50
C VAL A 205 -2.89 6.07 7.58
N PRO A 206 -2.85 7.40 7.46
CA PRO A 206 -2.28 8.26 8.50
C PRO A 206 -3.19 8.32 9.72
N GLU A 207 -2.61 8.38 10.91
CA GLU A 207 -3.36 8.72 12.12
C GLU A 207 -3.77 10.19 12.05
N ILE A 208 -5.07 10.46 12.26
CA ILE A 208 -5.61 11.83 12.32
C ILE A 208 -6.34 12.02 13.64
N LYS A 209 -6.00 13.12 14.33
CA LYS A 209 -6.69 13.53 15.55
C LYS A 209 -8.18 13.68 15.29
N GLY A 210 -9.02 13.10 16.15
CA GLY A 210 -10.47 13.19 16.04
C GLY A 210 -11.10 12.21 15.03
N ALA A 211 -10.32 11.34 14.38
CA ALA A 211 -10.86 10.34 13.47
C ALA A 211 -11.90 9.41 14.13
N GLN A 212 -11.70 9.06 15.40
CA GLN A 212 -12.64 8.23 16.16
C GLN A 212 -13.97 8.94 16.48
N ALA A 213 -13.99 10.28 16.42
CA ALA A 213 -15.19 11.07 16.65
C ALA A 213 -15.93 11.42 15.35
N PHE A 214 -15.31 11.19 14.19
CA PHE A 214 -15.90 11.52 12.89
C PHE A 214 -17.07 10.57 12.60
N MET A 215 -18.26 11.12 12.42
CA MET A 215 -19.49 10.37 12.19
C MET A 215 -19.67 9.91 10.74
N GLY A 216 -18.89 10.49 9.81
CA GLY A 216 -18.93 10.14 8.39
C GLY A 216 -18.07 8.91 8.05
N SER A 217 -18.04 8.55 6.77
CA SER A 217 -17.26 7.39 6.31
C SER A 217 -15.78 7.74 6.17
N LEU A 218 -14.91 6.91 6.74
CA LEU A 218 -13.45 7.08 6.69
C LEU A 218 -12.83 5.83 6.05
N LEU A 219 -12.19 5.97 4.89
CA LEU A 219 -11.67 4.84 4.12
C LEU A 219 -10.37 5.17 3.39
N HIS A 220 -9.57 4.16 3.08
CA HIS A 220 -8.43 4.31 2.17
C HIS A 220 -8.87 4.13 0.70
N SER A 221 -8.08 4.63 -0.25
CA SER A 221 -8.34 4.45 -1.69
C SER A 221 -8.38 2.98 -2.13
N SER A 222 -7.86 2.06 -1.32
CA SER A 222 -7.97 0.60 -1.52
C SER A 222 -9.40 0.08 -1.34
N GLU A 223 -10.22 0.78 -0.57
CA GLU A 223 -11.60 0.40 -0.25
C GLU A 223 -12.61 1.15 -1.12
N TYR A 224 -12.19 2.25 -1.75
CA TYR A 224 -13.03 3.02 -2.67
C TYR A 224 -13.29 2.23 -3.96
N LYS A 225 -14.55 2.13 -4.38
CA LYS A 225 -14.97 1.44 -5.62
C LYS A 225 -15.50 2.38 -6.70
N SER A 226 -16.46 3.22 -6.33
CA SER A 226 -17.14 4.10 -7.26
C SER A 226 -17.74 5.33 -6.56
N GLY A 227 -17.86 6.42 -7.30
CA GLY A 227 -18.43 7.68 -6.85
C GLY A 227 -19.95 7.63 -6.65
N VAL A 228 -20.62 6.58 -7.14
CA VAL A 228 -22.09 6.41 -7.10
C VAL A 228 -22.64 6.60 -5.68
N GLU A 229 -21.99 6.03 -4.67
CA GLU A 229 -22.43 6.08 -3.27
C GLU A 229 -22.25 7.45 -2.60
N TYR A 230 -21.61 8.38 -3.30
CA TYR A 230 -21.27 9.71 -2.81
C TYR A 230 -22.07 10.83 -3.47
N ARG A 231 -23.09 10.50 -4.27
CA ARG A 231 -23.95 11.50 -4.91
C ARG A 231 -24.50 12.51 -3.90
N GLY A 232 -24.28 13.79 -4.15
CA GLY A 232 -24.69 14.89 -3.27
C GLY A 232 -23.85 15.07 -2.00
N LYS A 233 -22.87 14.20 -1.73
CA LYS A 233 -22.01 14.27 -0.53
C LYS A 233 -20.80 15.17 -0.75
N ARG A 234 -20.35 15.82 0.32
CA ARG A 234 -19.04 16.49 0.40
C ARG A 234 -17.99 15.47 0.82
N VAL A 235 -17.02 15.23 -0.05
CA VAL A 235 -15.99 14.21 0.16
C VAL A 235 -14.62 14.86 0.20
N LEU A 236 -13.90 14.65 1.30
CA LEU A 236 -12.51 15.09 1.44
C LEU A 236 -11.58 13.98 0.95
N VAL A 237 -10.82 14.23 -0.12
CA VAL A 237 -9.82 13.29 -0.66
C VAL A 237 -8.43 13.76 -0.24
N ILE A 238 -7.76 12.97 0.60
CA ILE A 238 -6.44 13.33 1.14
C ILE A 238 -5.34 12.77 0.25
N GLY A 239 -4.70 13.64 -0.53
CA GLY A 239 -3.63 13.29 -1.46
C GLY A 239 -3.96 13.65 -2.90
N CYS A 240 -2.93 14.09 -3.65
CA CYS A 240 -3.06 14.55 -5.04
C CYS A 240 -2.20 13.73 -6.03
N GLY A 241 -1.95 12.46 -5.71
CA GLY A 241 -1.38 11.50 -6.65
C GLY A 241 -2.40 11.05 -7.70
N ASN A 242 -2.03 10.07 -8.55
CA ASN A 242 -2.93 9.51 -9.57
C ASN A 242 -4.28 9.10 -8.97
N SER A 243 -4.29 8.31 -7.88
CA SER A 243 -5.53 7.88 -7.22
C SER A 243 -6.36 9.05 -6.69
N GLY A 244 -5.74 10.07 -6.09
CA GLY A 244 -6.47 11.22 -5.56
C GLY A 244 -7.16 12.03 -6.65
N MET A 245 -6.46 12.28 -7.77
CA MET A 245 -7.02 12.98 -8.91
C MET A 245 -8.13 12.16 -9.59
N GLU A 246 -7.95 10.86 -9.76
CA GLU A 246 -8.94 10.00 -10.41
C GLU A 246 -10.19 9.77 -9.55
N ILE A 247 -10.03 9.61 -8.24
CA ILE A 247 -11.17 9.53 -7.30
C ILE A 247 -11.94 10.85 -7.30
N CYS A 248 -11.27 12.01 -7.30
CA CYS A 248 -11.99 13.29 -7.38
C CYS A 248 -12.74 13.46 -8.70
N LEU A 249 -12.17 13.01 -9.80
CA LEU A 249 -12.84 12.99 -11.10
C LEU A 249 -14.11 12.12 -11.04
N ASP A 250 -13.97 10.88 -10.57
CA ASP A 250 -15.05 9.92 -10.47
C ASP A 250 -16.18 10.39 -9.54
N LEU A 251 -15.84 10.94 -8.39
CA LEU A 251 -16.77 11.57 -7.45
C LEU A 251 -17.57 12.69 -8.13
N CYS A 252 -16.90 13.57 -8.86
CA CYS A 252 -17.56 14.70 -9.52
C CYS A 252 -18.50 14.25 -10.65
N GLU A 253 -18.11 13.23 -11.43
CA GLU A 253 -18.95 12.65 -12.48
C GLU A 253 -20.22 11.98 -11.93
N HIS A 254 -20.17 11.45 -10.71
CA HIS A 254 -21.32 10.89 -10.00
C HIS A 254 -22.07 11.90 -9.12
N GLY A 255 -21.79 13.20 -9.28
CA GLY A 255 -22.53 14.27 -8.60
C GLY A 255 -22.18 14.48 -7.13
N ALA A 256 -21.02 13.99 -6.67
CA ALA A 256 -20.45 14.36 -5.38
C ALA A 256 -19.71 15.71 -5.47
N MET A 257 -19.37 16.26 -4.30
CA MET A 257 -18.60 17.50 -4.14
C MET A 257 -17.21 17.19 -3.56
N PRO A 258 -16.21 16.89 -4.41
CA PRO A 258 -14.88 16.54 -3.95
C PRO A 258 -14.04 17.76 -3.53
N PHE A 259 -13.35 17.61 -2.41
CA PHE A 259 -12.32 18.52 -1.91
C PHE A 259 -10.99 17.77 -1.90
N MET A 260 -10.07 18.15 -2.77
CA MET A 260 -8.77 17.49 -2.89
C MET A 260 -7.74 18.20 -2.03
N SER A 261 -7.15 17.47 -1.09
CA SER A 261 -6.15 17.98 -0.17
C SER A 261 -4.73 17.78 -0.72
N VAL A 262 -3.96 18.87 -0.86
CA VAL A 262 -2.62 18.89 -1.50
C VAL A 262 -1.51 19.23 -0.52
N ARG A 263 -0.45 18.42 -0.41
CA ARG A 263 0.63 18.70 0.56
C ARG A 263 1.38 19.99 0.26
N SER A 264 1.43 20.89 1.24
CA SER A 264 2.27 22.08 1.17
C SER A 264 3.74 21.70 1.39
N GLY A 265 4.62 22.12 0.49
CA GLY A 265 6.04 21.76 0.47
C GLY A 265 6.91 22.43 1.54
N VAL A 266 6.35 22.79 2.70
CA VAL A 266 7.11 23.44 3.77
C VAL A 266 8.00 22.44 4.49
N ARG A 267 9.30 22.75 4.55
CA ARG A 267 10.31 21.98 5.28
C ARG A 267 10.08 22.13 6.78
N SER A 268 9.80 21.05 7.49
CA SER A 268 10.01 21.00 8.94
C SER A 268 11.39 20.42 9.20
N THR A 269 12.35 21.28 9.57
CA THR A 269 13.68 20.86 10.01
C THR A 269 13.59 20.50 11.49
N THR A 270 13.50 19.21 11.81
CA THR A 270 13.61 18.74 13.20
C THR A 270 15.09 18.62 13.56
N PHE A 271 15.60 19.53 14.37
CA PHE A 271 16.92 19.36 14.99
C PHE A 271 16.80 18.35 16.14
N VAL A 272 17.38 17.17 15.97
CA VAL A 272 17.59 16.23 17.08
C VAL A 272 19.04 16.36 17.50
N THR A 273 19.30 17.10 18.57
CA THR A 273 20.65 17.18 19.17
C THR A 273 20.88 15.91 19.97
N PHE A 274 21.60 14.95 19.41
CA PHE A 274 22.12 13.82 20.18
C PHE A 274 23.44 14.22 20.85
N LEU A 275 23.49 14.15 22.18
CA LEU A 275 24.74 14.18 22.94
C LEU A 275 25.40 12.79 22.86
N TYR A 276 26.14 12.50 21.79
CA TYR A 276 27.00 11.31 21.67
C TYR A 276 28.38 11.67 21.09
N PRO A 277 29.45 10.97 21.50
CA PRO A 277 30.82 11.26 21.07
C PRO A 277 31.02 11.05 19.55
N PHE A 278 31.82 11.94 18.98
CA PHE A 278 31.92 12.29 17.55
C PHE A 278 32.29 11.17 16.55
N SER A 279 32.60 9.94 16.98
CA SER A 279 33.17 8.91 16.10
C SER A 279 32.16 8.00 15.40
N SER A 280 30.89 7.97 15.81
CA SER A 280 29.85 7.07 15.23
C SER A 280 28.71 7.80 14.50
N LEU A 281 28.83 9.13 14.34
CA LEU A 281 27.71 9.98 13.94
C LEU A 281 27.41 9.95 12.42
N ILE A 282 28.41 9.66 11.57
CA ILE A 282 28.26 9.76 10.11
C ILE A 282 27.28 8.72 9.55
N SER A 283 27.28 7.50 10.08
CA SER A 283 26.40 6.42 9.60
C SER A 283 24.95 6.57 10.08
N VAL A 284 24.75 7.11 11.30
CA VAL A 284 23.42 7.34 11.87
C VAL A 284 22.78 8.62 11.31
N ILE A 285 23.57 9.66 11.04
CA ILE A 285 23.08 10.87 10.36
C ILE A 285 22.52 10.53 8.98
N SER A 286 23.14 9.61 8.23
CA SER A 286 22.62 9.23 6.90
C SER A 286 21.29 8.46 6.98
N LEU A 287 21.08 7.65 8.02
CA LEU A 287 19.85 6.88 8.23
C LEU A 287 18.71 7.71 8.84
N VAL A 288 19.03 8.71 9.66
CA VAL A 288 18.06 9.61 10.32
C VAL A 288 17.73 10.83 9.44
N MET A 289 18.64 11.25 8.55
CA MET A 289 18.39 12.26 7.54
C MET A 289 17.92 11.63 6.23
N HIS A 290 16.82 10.88 6.24
CA HIS A 290 16.03 10.83 5.01
C HIS A 290 15.49 12.23 4.80
N PRO A 291 15.92 12.99 3.75
CA PRO A 291 15.26 14.23 3.45
C PRO A 291 13.81 13.83 3.17
N ASN A 292 12.87 14.32 3.99
CA ASN A 292 11.47 14.40 3.63
C ASN A 292 11.38 15.34 2.41
N GLY A 293 11.84 14.81 1.27
CA GLY A 293 12.03 15.50 0.02
C GLY A 293 10.67 15.91 -0.50
N ASN A 294 10.61 17.13 -1.01
CA ASN A 294 9.45 17.80 -1.59
C ASN A 294 8.34 16.81 -1.98
N LYS A 295 7.25 16.75 -1.20
CA LYS A 295 6.14 15.80 -1.38
C LYS A 295 5.20 16.20 -2.53
N GLN A 296 5.51 17.28 -3.22
CA GLN A 296 4.88 17.70 -4.46
C GLN A 296 5.12 16.67 -5.57
N VAL A 297 4.13 16.53 -6.45
CA VAL A 297 4.20 15.71 -7.66
C VAL A 297 3.95 16.61 -8.86
N HIS A 298 4.59 16.29 -9.98
CA HIS A 298 4.25 16.94 -11.24
C HIS A 298 2.91 16.42 -11.73
N VAL A 299 2.06 17.32 -12.23
CA VAL A 299 0.88 16.95 -13.03
C VAL A 299 1.22 17.21 -14.49
N LEU A 300 1.15 16.17 -15.30
CA LEU A 300 1.40 16.21 -16.75
C LEU A 300 0.14 15.75 -17.48
N PRO A 301 -0.12 16.23 -18.71
CA PRO A 301 -1.18 15.64 -19.52
C PRO A 301 -0.85 14.16 -19.80
N ARG A 302 -1.86 13.29 -19.91
CA ARG A 302 -1.61 11.89 -20.32
C ARG A 302 -1.03 11.78 -21.73
N GLU A 303 -1.40 12.69 -22.62
CA GLU A 303 -0.95 12.74 -24.00
C GLU A 303 -0.41 14.13 -24.40
N ILE A 304 0.60 14.13 -25.26
CA ILE A 304 1.17 15.30 -25.92
C ILE A 304 1.00 15.07 -27.42
N LEU A 305 0.15 15.88 -28.07
CA LEU A 305 -0.12 15.84 -29.51
C LEU A 305 -0.54 14.43 -30.00
N GLY A 306 -1.45 13.77 -29.27
CA GLY A 306 -1.96 12.44 -29.61
C GLY A 306 -1.00 11.27 -29.33
N THR A 307 0.18 11.53 -28.79
CA THR A 307 1.11 10.49 -28.31
C THR A 307 1.17 10.52 -26.79
N SER A 308 1.27 9.36 -26.13
CA SER A 308 1.40 9.31 -24.68
C SER A 308 2.61 10.10 -24.18
N THR A 309 2.45 10.89 -23.12
CA THR A 309 3.53 11.67 -22.52
C THR A 309 4.72 10.80 -22.12
N PHE A 310 4.44 9.61 -21.59
CA PHE A 310 5.46 8.62 -21.29
C PHE A 310 6.18 8.12 -22.55
N GLY A 311 5.46 7.84 -23.64
CA GLY A 311 6.05 7.43 -24.91
C GLY A 311 6.94 8.50 -25.54
N VAL A 312 6.52 9.76 -25.47
CA VAL A 312 7.35 10.92 -25.87
C VAL A 312 8.61 10.99 -25.01
N ALA A 313 8.47 10.91 -23.69
CA ALA A 313 9.61 10.92 -22.77
C ALA A 313 10.62 9.79 -23.07
N MET A 314 10.14 8.55 -23.20
CA MET A 314 11.00 7.39 -23.49
C MET A 314 11.69 7.51 -24.86
N ARG A 315 11.04 8.09 -25.87
CA ARG A 315 11.65 8.32 -27.19
C ARG A 315 12.76 9.37 -27.11
N LEU A 316 12.54 10.46 -26.37
CA LEU A 316 13.52 11.54 -26.22
C LEU A 316 14.72 11.10 -25.38
N LEU A 317 14.50 10.31 -24.32
CA LEU A 317 15.57 9.78 -23.47
C LEU A 317 16.57 8.88 -24.21
N LYS A 318 16.23 8.35 -25.40
CA LYS A 318 17.17 7.63 -26.26
C LYS A 318 18.27 8.52 -26.83
N TRP A 319 18.01 9.83 -26.93
CA TRP A 319 18.86 10.78 -27.66
C TRP A 319 19.27 11.99 -26.84
N LEU A 320 18.57 12.28 -25.74
CA LEU A 320 18.73 13.51 -24.96
C LEU A 320 18.93 13.19 -23.46
N PRO A 321 19.76 13.98 -22.75
CA PRO A 321 19.89 13.87 -21.30
C PRO A 321 18.56 14.14 -20.56
N THR A 322 18.35 13.49 -19.43
CA THR A 322 17.13 13.60 -18.60
C THR A 322 16.69 15.04 -18.33
N GLY A 323 17.61 15.95 -18.01
CA GLY A 323 17.28 17.35 -17.74
C GLY A 323 16.74 18.11 -18.96
N VAL A 324 17.16 17.74 -20.18
CA VAL A 324 16.63 18.32 -21.42
C VAL A 324 15.21 17.81 -21.66
N VAL A 325 15.00 16.50 -21.49
CA VAL A 325 13.67 15.87 -21.63
C VAL A 325 12.70 16.46 -20.62
N ASP A 326 13.12 16.63 -19.36
CA ASP A 326 12.30 17.22 -18.31
C ASP A 326 11.88 18.66 -18.65
N ARG A 327 12.81 19.50 -19.12
CA ARG A 327 12.46 20.86 -19.57
C ARG A 327 11.44 20.84 -20.70
N PHE A 328 11.63 19.97 -21.69
CA PHE A 328 10.68 19.80 -22.79
C PHE A 328 9.29 19.38 -22.28
N LEU A 329 9.21 18.36 -21.42
CA LEU A 329 7.96 17.89 -20.84
C LEU A 329 7.24 18.99 -20.05
N LEU A 330 7.98 19.82 -19.31
CA LEU A 330 7.41 20.94 -18.55
C LEU A 330 6.91 22.08 -19.43
N ILE A 331 7.59 22.36 -20.56
CA ILE A 331 7.13 23.32 -21.56
C ILE A 331 5.83 22.82 -22.19
N MET A 332 5.80 21.57 -22.67
CA MET A 332 4.60 20.98 -23.25
C MET A 332 3.43 20.92 -22.25
N ALA A 333 3.71 20.57 -20.99
CA ALA A 333 2.70 20.62 -19.93
C ALA A 333 2.19 22.05 -19.72
N LYS A 334 3.07 23.06 -19.67
CA LYS A 334 2.63 24.46 -19.53
C LYS A 334 1.77 24.91 -20.71
N MET A 335 2.06 24.47 -21.93
CA MET A 335 1.26 24.81 -23.12
C MET A 335 -0.11 24.11 -23.13
N ILE A 336 -0.17 22.83 -22.76
CA ILE A 336 -1.41 22.03 -22.85
C ILE A 336 -2.31 22.28 -21.64
N ILE A 337 -1.75 22.20 -20.43
CA ILE A 337 -2.53 22.27 -19.19
C ILE A 337 -2.40 23.61 -18.45
N GLY A 338 -1.53 24.51 -18.90
CA GLY A 338 -1.36 25.83 -18.29
C GLY A 338 -0.56 25.82 -16.99
N ASP A 339 -0.61 26.94 -16.28
CA ASP A 339 -0.07 27.05 -14.93
C ASP A 339 -1.01 26.39 -13.92
N THR A 340 -0.49 25.43 -13.17
CA THR A 340 -1.21 24.65 -12.16
C THR A 340 -1.09 25.27 -10.76
N GLU A 341 -0.11 26.15 -10.52
CA GLU A 341 0.14 26.74 -9.20
C GLU A 341 -1.01 27.66 -8.77
N LYS A 342 -1.66 28.34 -9.73
CA LYS A 342 -2.87 29.16 -9.50
C LYS A 342 -4.08 28.35 -8.97
N TYR A 343 -4.03 27.03 -9.02
CA TYR A 343 -5.04 26.13 -8.47
C TYR A 343 -4.53 25.35 -7.24
N GLY A 344 -3.43 25.79 -6.62
CA GLY A 344 -2.83 25.12 -5.45
C GLY A 344 -1.94 23.91 -5.80
N LEU A 345 -1.81 23.55 -7.07
CA LEU A 345 -0.98 22.43 -7.53
C LEU A 345 0.42 22.91 -7.91
N LYS A 346 1.25 23.11 -6.89
CA LYS A 346 2.64 23.57 -7.04
C LYS A 346 3.55 22.50 -7.63
N ARG A 347 4.29 22.87 -8.68
CA ARG A 347 5.25 21.97 -9.33
C ARG A 347 6.57 21.86 -8.53
N PRO A 348 7.14 20.65 -8.38
CA PRO A 348 8.49 20.48 -7.86
C PRO A 348 9.55 21.26 -8.67
N LYS A 349 10.61 21.72 -8.00
CA LYS A 349 11.78 22.36 -8.66
C LYS A 349 12.56 21.40 -9.56
N MET A 350 12.65 20.14 -9.14
CA MET A 350 13.29 19.06 -9.90
C MET A 350 12.36 18.60 -11.02
N GLY A 351 12.91 18.24 -12.17
CA GLY A 351 12.11 17.75 -13.31
C GLY A 351 11.41 16.41 -13.04
N PRO A 352 10.35 16.06 -13.80
CA PRO A 352 9.52 14.89 -13.51
C PRO A 352 10.28 13.56 -13.57
N LEU A 353 11.15 13.35 -14.56
CA LEU A 353 11.94 12.13 -14.71
C LEU A 353 13.08 12.08 -13.70
N GLU A 354 13.74 13.21 -13.46
CA GLU A 354 14.78 13.30 -12.43
C GLU A 354 14.21 13.02 -11.03
N LEU A 355 13.01 13.55 -10.73
CA LEU A 355 12.29 13.29 -9.48
C LEU A 355 11.96 11.80 -9.33
N LYS A 356 11.50 11.15 -10.40
CA LYS A 356 11.26 9.70 -10.43
C LYS A 356 12.54 8.93 -10.14
N ASN A 357 13.64 9.26 -10.82
CA ASN A 357 14.91 8.56 -10.66
C ASN A 357 15.51 8.71 -9.25
N LYS A 358 15.38 9.89 -8.64
CA LYS A 358 15.95 10.16 -7.31
C LYS A 358 15.06 9.73 -6.15
N THR A 359 13.73 9.75 -6.32
CA THR A 359 12.79 9.57 -5.19
C THR A 359 11.76 8.47 -5.41
N GLY A 360 11.70 7.86 -6.60
CA GLY A 360 10.65 6.91 -6.99
C GLY A 360 9.30 7.57 -7.30
N LYS A 361 9.13 8.87 -7.04
CA LYS A 361 7.86 9.58 -7.27
C LYS A 361 7.62 9.80 -8.76
N THR A 362 6.60 9.14 -9.28
CA THR A 362 6.18 9.27 -10.67
C THR A 362 5.25 10.49 -10.82
N PRO A 363 5.35 11.27 -11.92
CA PRO A 363 4.38 12.32 -12.23
C PRO A 363 2.96 11.76 -12.33
N VAL A 364 1.98 12.58 -11.94
CA VAL A 364 0.56 12.30 -12.16
C VAL A 364 0.23 12.57 -13.62
N LEU A 365 -0.42 11.60 -14.26
CA LEU A 365 -0.91 11.74 -15.63
C LEU A 365 -2.39 12.09 -15.57
N ASP A 366 -2.69 13.37 -15.81
CA ASP A 366 -4.06 13.89 -15.76
C ASP A 366 -4.92 13.29 -16.88
N VAL A 367 -6.10 12.79 -16.48
CA VAL A 367 -7.11 12.18 -17.34
C VAL A 367 -8.43 12.96 -17.36
N GLY A 368 -8.48 14.14 -16.72
CA GLY A 368 -9.67 15.00 -16.73
C GLY A 368 -9.90 15.78 -15.44
N ALA A 369 -9.30 15.35 -14.32
CA ALA A 369 -9.47 15.99 -13.01
C ALA A 369 -9.06 17.47 -13.04
N LEU A 370 -7.97 17.82 -13.74
CA LEU A 370 -7.53 19.21 -13.82
C LEU A 370 -8.54 20.12 -14.52
N SER A 371 -9.31 19.61 -15.48
CA SER A 371 -10.37 20.40 -16.12
C SER A 371 -11.49 20.76 -15.14
N LEU A 372 -11.82 19.85 -14.23
CA LEU A 372 -12.83 20.06 -13.19
C LEU A 372 -12.32 20.95 -12.05
N ILE A 373 -11.03 20.89 -11.74
CA ILE A 373 -10.36 21.85 -10.84
C ILE A 373 -10.46 23.27 -11.42
N LYS A 374 -10.13 23.43 -12.72
CA LYS A 374 -10.22 24.72 -13.42
C LYS A 374 -11.65 25.27 -13.42
N ALA A 375 -12.65 24.40 -13.51
CA ALA A 375 -14.06 24.76 -13.46
C ALA A 375 -14.60 24.98 -12.02
N GLY A 376 -13.76 24.80 -10.98
CA GLY A 376 -14.15 24.95 -9.58
C GLY A 376 -15.03 23.82 -9.03
N LYS A 377 -15.21 22.73 -9.79
CA LYS A 377 -16.01 21.56 -9.39
C LYS A 377 -15.25 20.64 -8.42
N ILE A 378 -13.93 20.57 -8.56
CA ILE A 378 -13.03 19.98 -7.55
C ILE A 378 -12.36 21.13 -6.82
N LYS A 379 -12.58 21.24 -5.51
CA LYS A 379 -11.97 22.28 -4.69
C LYS A 379 -10.63 21.81 -4.16
N VAL A 380 -9.55 22.49 -4.52
CA VAL A 380 -8.22 22.18 -3.98
C VAL A 380 -8.07 22.88 -2.63
N VAL A 381 -7.86 22.10 -1.58
CA VAL A 381 -7.58 22.58 -0.23
C VAL A 381 -6.15 22.22 0.12
N LEU A 382 -5.44 23.08 0.84
CA LEU A 382 -4.04 22.81 1.20
C LEU A 382 -3.94 21.67 2.24
N PHE A 383 -2.74 21.05 2.30
CA PHE A 383 -2.28 20.11 3.34
C PHE A 383 -0.82 20.31 3.94
N LEU A 384 -0.38 21.42 4.56
CA LEU A 384 0.76 21.69 5.52
C LEU A 384 0.78 20.88 6.83
N TYR A 385 1.23 19.66 6.76
CA TYR A 385 1.56 18.84 7.93
C TYR A 385 2.47 19.56 9.03
N ALA A 386 1.95 20.04 10.19
CA ALA A 386 2.72 20.74 11.27
C ALA A 386 2.75 20.09 12.68
N PHE A 387 3.92 20.13 13.35
CA PHE A 387 4.10 20.01 14.82
C PHE A 387 5.25 20.92 15.28
N ALA A 388 5.07 21.59 16.43
CA ALA A 388 6.13 22.22 17.22
C ALA A 388 6.17 21.51 18.59
N ASN A 389 7.31 20.96 18.99
CA ASN A 389 7.49 20.43 20.34
C ASN A 389 7.68 21.60 21.32
N PHE A 390 6.72 21.82 22.21
CA PHE A 390 6.96 22.56 23.45
C PHE A 390 7.57 21.60 24.47
N TYR A 391 8.85 21.74 24.77
CA TYR A 391 9.42 21.18 26.00
C TYR A 391 9.24 22.22 27.11
N HIS A 392 8.39 21.91 28.08
CA HIS A 392 8.33 22.62 29.35
C HIS A 392 9.36 21.97 30.28
N PHE A 393 10.55 22.57 30.40
CA PHE A 393 11.54 22.17 31.40
C PHE A 393 11.15 22.85 32.72
N GLN A 394 10.55 22.11 33.65
CA GLN A 394 10.40 22.57 35.02
C GLN A 394 11.68 22.20 35.78
N LEU A 395 12.57 23.18 35.91
CA LEU A 395 13.77 23.13 36.76
C LEU A 395 13.36 22.90 38.22
N LEU A 396 13.59 21.71 38.75
CA LEU A 396 13.63 21.48 40.20
C LEU A 396 14.96 20.84 40.60
N HIS A 397 15.82 21.73 41.11
CA HIS A 397 16.74 21.52 42.23
C HIS A 397 17.86 20.47 42.08
N PHE A 398 19.05 20.98 41.73
CA PHE A 398 20.29 20.47 42.32
C PHE A 398 20.23 20.62 43.85
N PRO A 399 20.71 19.64 44.62
CA PRO A 399 22.08 19.80 45.12
C PRO A 399 22.92 18.51 45.17
N LYS A 400 24.22 18.69 44.90
CA LYS A 400 25.37 18.07 45.59
C LYS A 400 25.41 16.54 45.73
N LEU A 401 26.29 15.87 44.98
CA LEU A 401 27.61 15.40 45.45
C LEU A 401 28.28 14.51 44.38
N MET A 402 29.56 14.78 44.10
CA MET A 402 30.49 13.75 43.65
C MET A 402 30.65 12.71 44.76
N THR A 403 30.64 11.42 44.44
CA THR A 403 31.76 10.47 44.66
C THR A 403 31.32 9.00 44.52
N SER A 404 32.26 8.21 44.01
CA SER A 404 32.50 6.80 44.33
C SER A 404 31.58 5.72 43.73
N GLN A 405 32.21 4.92 42.86
CA GLN A 405 32.19 3.46 42.80
C GLN A 405 31.17 2.74 43.70
N TYR A 406 30.33 1.89 43.12
CA TYR A 406 30.37 0.44 43.36
C TYR A 406 29.43 -0.28 42.38
N SER A 407 29.89 -1.47 42.03
CA SER A 407 29.33 -2.50 41.18
C SER A 407 28.16 -3.27 41.82
N THR A 408 27.48 -4.04 40.96
CA THR A 408 26.68 -5.27 41.17
C THR A 408 25.15 -5.17 41.34
N PHE A 409 24.49 -5.95 40.47
CA PHE A 409 23.17 -6.61 40.58
C PHE A 409 21.96 -5.67 40.77
N SER A 410 20.87 -5.76 40.01
CA SER A 410 20.14 -6.92 39.51
C SER A 410 18.98 -6.38 38.66
N ASP A 411 18.42 -7.24 37.79
CA ASP A 411 17.05 -7.22 37.27
C ASP A 411 16.34 -5.86 37.10
N THR A 412 15.98 -5.53 35.85
CA THR A 412 14.58 -5.23 35.49
C THR A 412 14.45 -4.87 34.00
N ASN A 413 13.59 -5.63 33.31
CA ASN A 413 12.55 -5.14 32.41
C ASN A 413 12.80 -3.79 31.72
N PHE A 414 13.52 -3.78 30.60
CA PHE A 414 13.32 -2.73 29.59
C PHE A 414 12.10 -3.08 28.74
N GLY A 415 10.92 -2.79 29.30
CA GLY A 415 9.73 -2.52 28.52
C GLY A 415 10.01 -1.30 27.65
N VAL A 416 10.33 -1.53 26.38
CA VAL A 416 10.36 -0.47 25.37
C VAL A 416 8.90 -0.10 25.11
N SER A 417 8.34 0.77 25.93
CA SER A 417 7.11 1.48 25.61
C SER A 417 7.42 2.43 24.46
N CYS A 418 7.35 1.88 23.24
CA CYS A 418 7.43 2.58 21.98
C CYS A 418 6.21 3.48 21.87
N LEU A 419 6.31 4.69 22.44
CA LEU A 419 5.37 5.78 22.19
C LEU A 419 5.61 6.28 20.76
N ARG A 420 5.04 5.53 19.81
CA ARG A 420 4.81 5.94 18.43
C ARG A 420 3.84 7.12 18.46
N TRP A 421 4.35 8.31 18.18
CA TRP A 421 3.53 9.45 17.81
C TRP A 421 4.18 10.12 16.60
N GLN A 422 3.93 9.57 15.41
CA GLN A 422 4.28 10.23 14.14
C GLN A 422 3.13 11.15 13.74
N THR A 423 3.09 12.33 14.37
CA THR A 423 2.05 13.32 14.09
C THR A 423 2.54 14.32 13.06
N VAL A 424 1.69 14.59 12.08
CA VAL A 424 1.92 15.55 11.02
C VAL A 424 0.50 16.16 10.78
N GLN A 425 0.27 17.46 10.49
CA GLN A 425 -1.12 18.05 10.41
C GLN A 425 -1.47 19.09 9.31
N GLU A 426 -2.50 18.94 8.45
CA GLU A 426 -3.15 20.16 7.92
C GLU A 426 -4.66 20.08 7.61
N VAL A 427 -5.24 18.90 7.62
CA VAL A 427 -6.38 18.73 8.52
C VAL A 427 -5.77 18.72 9.92
N ARG A 428 -6.07 19.73 10.73
CA ARG A 428 -5.60 19.78 12.12
C ARG A 428 -6.21 18.62 12.92
N SER A 429 -7.48 18.38 12.67
CA SER A 429 -8.25 17.28 13.24
C SER A 429 -9.52 17.08 12.44
N LEU A 430 -10.02 15.85 12.43
CA LEU A 430 -11.41 15.61 12.12
C LEU A 430 -12.27 16.06 13.30
N THR A 431 -13.43 16.64 12.98
CA THR A 431 -14.48 16.95 13.95
C THR A 431 -15.59 15.92 13.80
N SER A 432 -16.66 15.99 14.61
CA SER A 432 -17.73 15.00 14.49
C SER A 432 -18.41 15.02 13.12
N ASN A 433 -18.49 16.19 12.50
CA ASN A 433 -19.23 16.39 11.26
C ASN A 433 -18.33 16.78 10.06
N GLY A 434 -17.00 16.78 10.22
CA GLY A 434 -16.12 17.31 9.19
C GLY A 434 -14.64 17.36 9.54
N ALA A 435 -13.98 18.41 9.06
CA ALA A 435 -12.56 18.63 9.26
C ALA A 435 -12.28 20.09 9.62
N LYS A 436 -11.36 20.27 10.56
CA LYS A 436 -10.80 21.57 10.91
C LYS A 436 -9.46 21.77 10.21
N PHE A 437 -9.33 22.86 9.48
CA PHE A 437 -8.12 23.24 8.77
C PHE A 437 -7.19 24.09 9.64
N VAL A 438 -5.97 24.34 9.15
CA VAL A 438 -4.92 25.05 9.91
C VAL A 438 -5.16 26.55 10.01
N ASP A 439 -5.86 27.14 9.05
CA ASP A 439 -6.36 28.53 9.12
C ASP A 439 -7.46 28.72 10.19
N GLY A 440 -7.94 27.63 10.79
CA GLY A 440 -8.97 27.63 11.82
C GLY A 440 -10.37 27.42 11.28
N GLU A 441 -10.56 27.45 9.96
CA GLU A 441 -11.83 27.17 9.30
C GLU A 441 -12.23 25.72 9.53
N GLU A 442 -13.53 25.50 9.68
CA GLU A 442 -14.11 24.18 9.83
C GLU A 442 -15.13 23.95 8.72
N MET A 443 -15.04 22.79 8.09
CA MET A 443 -15.93 22.43 6.99
C MET A 443 -16.51 21.05 7.24
N ALA A 444 -17.81 20.91 7.02
CA ALA A 444 -18.50 19.65 7.13
C ALA A 444 -18.18 18.73 5.95
N PHE A 445 -17.91 17.45 6.24
CA PHE A 445 -17.65 16.41 5.25
C PHE A 445 -18.43 15.15 5.62
N ASP A 446 -19.06 14.52 4.63
CA ASP A 446 -19.80 13.27 4.81
C ASP A 446 -18.85 12.06 4.72
N SER A 447 -17.71 12.22 4.05
CA SER A 447 -16.73 11.16 3.89
C SER A 447 -15.30 11.69 3.72
N VAL A 448 -14.32 10.91 4.17
CA VAL A 448 -12.89 11.14 3.97
C VAL A 448 -12.26 9.93 3.29
N VAL A 449 -11.61 10.15 2.14
CA VAL A 449 -10.90 9.13 1.38
C VAL A 449 -9.40 9.40 1.44
N PHE A 450 -8.64 8.48 2.01
CA PHE A 450 -7.18 8.55 2.03
C PHE A 450 -6.58 8.04 0.71
N ALA A 451 -6.16 8.97 -0.16
CA ALA A 451 -5.36 8.69 -1.35
C ALA A 451 -3.86 8.86 -1.05
N THR A 452 -3.41 8.28 0.06
CA THR A 452 -2.09 8.51 0.67
C THR A 452 -1.03 7.49 0.25
N GLY A 453 -1.40 6.55 -0.61
CA GLY A 453 -0.51 5.59 -1.23
C GLY A 453 -0.34 4.32 -0.40
N TYR A 454 0.60 3.49 -0.83
CA TYR A 454 0.88 2.19 -0.23
C TYR A 454 2.35 2.11 0.21
N LYS A 455 2.67 1.11 1.01
CA LYS A 455 4.03 0.74 1.39
C LYS A 455 4.30 -0.73 1.08
N SER A 456 5.56 -1.03 0.82
CA SER A 456 6.01 -2.42 0.70
C SER A 456 5.94 -3.11 2.06
N ASN A 457 5.59 -4.40 2.06
CA ASN A 457 5.66 -5.24 3.25
C ASN A 457 6.96 -6.04 3.37
N VAL A 458 7.84 -5.98 2.36
CA VAL A 458 9.12 -6.74 2.32
C VAL A 458 9.96 -6.56 3.58
N PRO A 459 10.12 -5.33 4.15
CA PRO A 459 10.92 -5.15 5.36
C PRO A 459 10.40 -5.88 6.61
N PHE A 460 9.15 -6.36 6.61
CA PHE A 460 8.57 -7.04 7.78
C PHE A 460 8.81 -8.55 7.78
N TRP A 461 9.07 -9.16 6.63
CA TRP A 461 9.23 -10.62 6.50
C TRP A 461 10.58 -11.04 5.93
N LEU A 462 11.26 -10.21 5.14
CA LEU A 462 12.57 -10.54 4.59
C LEU A 462 13.69 -10.14 5.56
N LYS A 463 14.31 -11.15 6.19
CA LYS A 463 15.53 -11.02 7.01
C LYS A 463 16.76 -10.97 6.11
N ALA A 464 16.93 -9.87 5.40
CA ALA A 464 18.22 -9.57 4.79
C ALA A 464 19.18 -9.12 5.91
N ILE A 465 20.28 -9.85 6.11
CA ILE A 465 21.39 -9.38 6.94
C ILE A 465 21.80 -8.02 6.36
N PHE A 466 21.90 -6.97 7.18
CA PHE A 466 22.35 -5.61 6.81
C PHE A 466 23.74 -5.56 6.12
N SER A 467 24.36 -6.71 5.83
CA SER A 467 25.63 -6.88 5.13
C SER A 467 25.49 -7.26 3.65
N PHE A 468 24.28 -7.47 3.13
CA PHE A 468 24.12 -7.68 1.69
C PHE A 468 24.20 -6.34 0.96
N HIS A 469 25.27 -6.15 0.18
CA HIS A 469 25.25 -5.14 -0.87
C HIS A 469 24.07 -5.46 -1.78
N PHE A 470 23.33 -4.44 -2.25
CA PHE A 470 22.21 -4.59 -3.19
C PHE A 470 22.54 -5.38 -4.47
N HIS A 471 23.82 -5.75 -4.69
CA HIS A 471 24.30 -6.61 -5.77
C HIS A 471 24.05 -8.11 -5.58
N ASP A 472 23.79 -8.58 -4.35
CA ASP A 472 23.60 -10.02 -4.07
C ASP A 472 22.12 -10.45 -4.05
N ILE A 473 21.18 -9.50 -4.09
CA ILE A 473 19.78 -9.81 -4.43
C ILE A 473 19.72 -10.03 -5.94
N LYS A 474 19.82 -11.29 -6.37
CA LYS A 474 19.99 -11.62 -7.79
C LYS A 474 18.89 -11.06 -8.68
N ILE A 475 17.64 -10.93 -8.23
CA ILE A 475 16.63 -10.16 -8.98
C ILE A 475 15.53 -9.56 -8.08
N VAL A 476 15.53 -8.23 -7.90
CA VAL A 476 14.32 -7.46 -7.57
C VAL A 476 13.80 -6.89 -8.88
N PHE A 477 12.67 -7.38 -9.36
CA PHE A 477 12.03 -6.76 -10.52
C PHE A 477 11.25 -5.52 -10.07
N ARG A 478 11.82 -4.34 -10.33
CA ARG A 478 11.03 -3.10 -10.41
C ARG A 478 10.38 -3.07 -11.80
N PHE A 479 9.12 -3.47 -11.88
CA PHE A 479 8.29 -3.25 -13.06
C PHE A 479 7.68 -1.85 -13.00
#